data_AF-A0A2I0QSM4-F1
#
_entry.id   AF-A0A2I0QSM4-F1
#
_cell.length_a   1.000
_cell.length_b   1.000
_cell.length_c   1.000
_cell.angle_alpha   90.00
_cell.angle_beta   90.00
_cell.angle_gamma   90.00
#
_symmetry.space_group_name_H-M   'P 1'
#
loop_
_entity.id
_entity.type
_entity.pdbx_description
1 polymer ?
#
loop_
_entity_poly.entity_id
_entity_poly.type
_entity_poly.pdbx_seq_one_letter_code
_entity_poly.pdbx_strand_id
1 'polypeptide(L)'
;MIKKILGFKDRNSFINFSLEKIETAMYEMGFNRDFVEEIITPLEKRVSKYGENEFQEWFNELNYRLPGEFKDELFATKIYENHKLLIEEEVINLEKETKLPWKIQAKDLKDINEKARKVQLVIRHRLSDIALDMLN
;
A
#
# COMPACT_ATOMS: atom_id res chain seq x y z
N MET A 1 -33.71 17.95 15.78
CA MET A 1 -33.41 16.77 14.93
C MET A 1 -33.19 17.26 13.50
N ILE A 2 -32.37 16.55 12.71
CA ILE A 2 -31.81 16.91 11.38
C ILE A 2 -30.43 17.60 11.45
N LYS A 3 -29.47 16.89 12.04
CA LYS A 3 -28.04 16.94 11.69
C LYS A 3 -27.53 15.49 11.60
N LYS A 4 -28.09 14.77 10.63
CA LYS A 4 -27.63 13.45 10.18
C LYS A 4 -27.82 13.50 8.67
N ILE A 5 -26.85 13.00 7.93
CA ILE A 5 -26.68 13.01 6.46
C ILE A 5 -25.64 14.07 6.06
N LEU A 6 -24.54 13.57 5.47
CA LEU A 6 -23.27 14.21 5.13
C LEU A 6 -22.26 14.23 6.29
N GLY A 7 -21.50 13.13 6.36
CA GLY A 7 -20.32 12.98 7.20
C GLY A 7 -19.22 13.94 6.79
N PHE A 8 -19.28 15.16 7.32
CA PHE A 8 -18.08 15.90 7.64
C PHE A 8 -17.36 15.12 8.74
N LYS A 9 -16.52 14.16 8.35
CA LYS A 9 -15.37 13.77 9.18
C LYS A 9 -14.58 15.06 9.40
N ASP A 10 -14.31 15.38 10.66
CA ASP A 10 -13.51 16.54 11.04
C ASP A 10 -12.26 16.63 10.17
N ARG A 11 -12.11 17.73 9.40
CA ARG A 11 -10.92 18.00 8.56
C ARG A 11 -9.62 18.08 9.37
N ASN A 12 -9.70 18.05 10.70
CA ASN A 12 -8.56 18.11 11.59
C ASN A 12 -7.94 16.74 11.94
N SER A 13 -8.54 15.61 11.53
CA SER A 13 -7.96 14.27 11.79
C SER A 13 -7.01 13.77 10.70
N PHE A 14 -6.78 14.55 9.63
CA PHE A 14 -6.06 14.09 8.44
C PHE A 14 -4.54 14.31 8.50
N ILE A 15 -4.04 15.07 9.48
CA ILE A 15 -2.64 15.53 9.60
C ILE A 15 -1.66 14.42 10.05
N ASN A 16 -1.96 13.14 9.79
CA ASN A 16 -1.16 12.03 10.33
C ASN A 16 -0.42 11.18 9.30
N PHE A 17 -0.66 11.36 7.99
CA PHE A 17 0.06 10.61 6.96
C PHE A 17 1.22 11.44 6.41
N SER A 18 2.45 11.11 6.82
CA SER A 18 3.67 11.61 6.18
C SER A 18 4.44 10.44 5.58
N LEU A 19 5.27 10.70 4.57
CA LEU A 19 6.14 9.66 3.99
C LEU A 19 7.06 9.06 5.05
N GLU A 20 7.58 9.87 5.97
CA GLU A 20 8.38 9.42 7.11
C GLU A 20 7.64 8.39 7.99
N LYS A 21 6.35 8.61 8.23
CA LYS A 21 5.54 7.68 9.02
C LYS A 21 5.25 6.38 8.27
N ILE A 22 5.02 6.47 6.96
CA ILE A 22 4.83 5.29 6.10
C ILE A 22 6.14 4.47 6.08
N GLU A 23 7.26 5.14 5.88
CA GLU A 23 8.60 4.54 5.92
C GLU A 23 8.86 3.86 7.27
N THR A 24 8.59 4.56 8.38
CA THR A 24 8.73 4.01 9.73
C THR A 24 7.87 2.77 9.93
N ALA A 25 6.59 2.82 9.53
CA ALA A 25 5.69 1.68 9.64
C ALA A 25 6.20 0.48 8.82
N MET A 26 6.73 0.71 7.61
CA MET A 26 7.32 -0.37 6.82
C MET A 26 8.55 -1.00 7.51
N TYR A 27 9.39 -0.20 8.16
CA TYR A 27 10.50 -0.74 8.96
C TYR A 27 10.02 -1.51 10.19
N GLU A 28 8.97 -1.04 10.87
CA GLU A 28 8.36 -1.76 12.00
C GLU A 28 7.75 -3.10 11.60
N MET A 29 7.27 -3.23 10.35
CA MET A 29 6.85 -4.49 9.74
C MET A 29 8.04 -5.42 9.39
N GLY A 30 9.28 -4.96 9.56
CA GLY A 30 10.49 -5.74 9.30
C GLY A 30 11.02 -5.65 7.87
N PHE A 31 10.52 -4.72 7.05
CA PHE A 31 11.05 -4.54 5.69
C PHE A 31 12.45 -3.95 5.69
N ASN A 32 13.29 -4.42 4.77
CA ASN A 32 14.64 -3.91 4.61
C ASN A 32 14.63 -2.57 3.88
N ARG A 33 15.72 -1.81 4.04
CA ARG A 33 15.91 -0.48 3.45
C ARG A 33 15.69 -0.46 1.94
N ASP A 34 16.29 -1.40 1.20
CA ASP A 34 16.23 -1.40 -0.26
C ASP A 34 14.79 -1.57 -0.77
N PHE A 35 13.99 -2.43 -0.13
CA PHE A 35 12.57 -2.60 -0.45
C PHE A 35 11.77 -1.33 -0.10
N VAL A 36 12.02 -0.75 1.07
CA VAL A 36 11.33 0.47 1.51
C VAL A 36 11.61 1.63 0.55
N GLU A 37 12.86 1.84 0.14
CA GLU A 37 13.23 2.88 -0.83
C GLU A 37 12.51 2.69 -2.19
N GLU A 38 12.35 1.44 -2.65
CA GLU A 38 11.60 1.13 -3.88
C GLU A 38 10.11 1.47 -3.79
N ILE A 39 9.51 1.42 -2.61
CA ILE A 39 8.11 1.78 -2.36
C ILE A 39 7.93 3.27 -2.09
N ILE A 40 8.85 3.89 -1.34
CA ILE A 40 8.76 5.31 -0.98
C ILE A 40 9.03 6.21 -2.20
N THR A 41 9.97 5.85 -3.08
CA THR A 41 10.32 6.69 -4.24
C THR A 41 9.12 7.03 -5.15
N PRO A 42 8.21 6.09 -5.50
CA PRO A 42 6.98 6.45 -6.21
C PRO A 42 6.01 7.33 -5.41
N LEU A 43 5.91 7.15 -4.10
CA LEU A 43 5.05 7.96 -3.23
C LEU A 43 5.59 9.40 -3.10
N GLU A 44 6.90 9.58 -2.99
CA GLU A 44 7.57 10.89 -3.03
C GLU A 44 7.24 11.67 -4.30
N LYS A 45 7.28 11.00 -5.46
CA LYS A 45 6.90 11.62 -6.74
C LYS A 45 5.44 12.08 -6.73
N ARG A 46 4.57 11.32 -6.06
CA ARG A 46 3.16 11.68 -5.93
C ARG A 46 2.98 12.91 -5.05
N VAL A 47 3.60 12.94 -3.87
CA VAL A 47 3.62 14.12 -2.97
C VAL A 47 4.14 15.35 -3.72
N SER A 48 5.26 15.21 -4.42
CA SER A 48 5.88 16.29 -5.19
C SER A 48 4.96 16.83 -6.29
N LYS A 49 4.10 15.98 -6.87
CA LYS A 49 3.22 16.36 -7.98
C LYS A 49 1.92 17.00 -7.50
N TYR A 50 1.32 16.49 -6.43
CA TYR A 50 -0.03 16.87 -6.03
C TYR A 50 -0.10 17.69 -4.75
N GLY A 51 0.97 17.72 -3.95
CA GLY A 51 0.95 18.32 -2.62
C GLY A 51 0.70 17.29 -1.52
N GLU A 52 1.01 17.69 -0.30
CA GLU A 52 0.91 16.83 0.89
C GLU A 52 -0.56 16.56 1.28
N ASN A 53 -1.43 17.56 1.23
CA ASN A 53 -2.84 17.40 1.60
C ASN A 53 -3.54 16.41 0.66
N GLU A 54 -3.34 16.56 -0.65
CA GLU A 54 -3.89 15.68 -1.68
C GLU A 54 -3.33 14.26 -1.55
N PHE A 55 -2.07 14.12 -1.15
CA PHE A 55 -1.48 12.82 -0.85
C PHE A 55 -2.12 12.16 0.38
N GLN A 56 -2.32 12.90 1.47
CA GLN A 56 -2.95 12.40 2.70
C GLN A 56 -4.38 11.91 2.44
N GLU A 57 -5.18 12.70 1.74
CA GLU A 57 -6.54 12.32 1.34
C GLU A 57 -6.51 11.04 0.48
N TRP A 58 -5.64 11.00 -0.52
CA TRP A 58 -5.50 9.84 -1.41
C TRP A 58 -5.03 8.57 -0.68
N PHE A 59 -4.03 8.67 0.21
CA PHE A 59 -3.45 7.52 0.89
C PHE A 59 -4.46 6.90 1.87
N ASN A 60 -5.19 7.73 2.58
CA ASN A 60 -6.30 7.31 3.46
C ASN A 60 -7.42 6.59 2.69
N GLU A 61 -7.58 6.86 1.40
CA GLU A 61 -8.61 6.26 0.56
C GLU A 61 -8.18 4.95 -0.13
N LEU A 62 -6.96 4.45 0.12
CA LEU A 62 -6.45 3.24 -0.55
C LEU A 62 -7.39 2.05 -0.37
N ASN A 63 -7.83 1.70 0.85
CA ASN A 63 -8.84 0.66 1.10
C ASN A 63 -8.61 -0.63 0.26
N TYR A 64 -7.39 -1.17 0.29
CA TYR A 64 -6.92 -2.33 -0.48
C TYR A 64 -6.88 -2.16 -2.00
N ARG A 65 -6.99 -0.93 -2.51
CA ARG A 65 -6.75 -0.59 -3.92
C ARG A 65 -5.26 -0.45 -4.17
N LEU A 66 -4.81 -0.99 -5.30
CA LEU A 66 -3.44 -0.83 -5.77
C LEU A 66 -3.18 0.62 -6.18
N PRO A 67 -2.19 1.33 -5.60
CA PRO A 67 -1.77 2.64 -6.08
C PRO A 67 -1.41 2.61 -7.56
N GLY A 68 -1.71 3.69 -8.28
CA GLY A 68 -1.46 3.79 -9.72
C GLY A 68 0.01 3.60 -10.09
N GLU A 69 0.89 4.07 -9.21
CA GLU A 69 2.35 3.95 -9.27
C GLU A 69 2.84 2.51 -9.41
N PHE A 70 2.12 1.53 -8.86
CA PHE A 70 2.53 0.12 -8.82
C PHE A 70 1.79 -0.76 -9.84
N LYS A 71 0.96 -0.17 -10.71
CA LYS A 71 0.21 -0.90 -11.73
C LYS A 71 1.08 -1.41 -12.89
N ASP A 72 2.24 -0.79 -13.11
CA ASP A 72 3.15 -1.20 -14.17
C ASP A 72 3.73 -2.59 -13.91
N GLU A 73 3.49 -3.52 -14.83
CA GLU A 73 3.85 -4.92 -14.67
C GLU A 73 5.37 -5.15 -14.70
N LEU A 74 6.10 -4.38 -15.52
CA LEU A 74 7.55 -4.48 -15.62
C LEU A 74 8.22 -4.00 -14.34
N PHE A 75 7.76 -2.86 -13.80
CA PHE A 75 8.19 -2.34 -12.52
C PHE A 75 7.94 -3.33 -11.38
N ALA A 76 6.72 -3.86 -11.27
CA ALA A 76 6.38 -4.85 -10.25
C ALA A 76 7.20 -6.14 -10.39
N THR A 77 7.45 -6.59 -11.63
CA THR A 77 8.32 -7.76 -11.88
C THR A 77 9.76 -7.50 -11.42
N LYS A 78 10.29 -6.30 -11.65
CA LYS A 78 11.63 -5.93 -11.20
C LYS A 78 11.74 -5.94 -9.68
N ILE A 79 10.75 -5.37 -8.97
CA ILE A 79 10.69 -5.43 -7.50
C ILE A 79 10.74 -6.89 -7.03
N TYR A 80 9.95 -7.77 -7.66
CA TYR A 80 9.97 -9.20 -7.33
C TYR A 80 11.37 -9.81 -7.50
N GLU A 81 12.07 -9.48 -8.59
CA GLU A 81 13.40 -10.04 -8.87
C GLU A 81 14.45 -9.57 -7.86
N ASN A 82 14.36 -8.31 -7.43
CA ASN A 82 15.22 -7.73 -6.41
C ASN A 82 14.91 -8.27 -5.00
N HIS A 83 13.65 -8.52 -4.69
CA HIS A 83 13.15 -8.79 -3.32
C HIS A 83 12.42 -10.13 -3.21
N LYS A 84 12.77 -11.11 -4.04
CA LYS A 84 12.01 -12.37 -4.19
C LYS A 84 11.65 -13.04 -2.87
N LEU A 85 12.64 -13.22 -1.99
CA LEU A 85 12.45 -13.93 -0.72
C LEU A 85 11.44 -13.21 0.17
N LEU A 86 11.58 -11.89 0.31
CA LEU A 86 10.69 -11.04 1.07
C LEU A 86 9.27 -11.11 0.52
N ILE A 87 9.09 -11.01 -0.80
CA ILE A 87 7.76 -11.07 -1.41
C ILE A 87 7.08 -12.43 -1.21
N GLU A 88 7.82 -13.53 -1.35
CA GLU A 88 7.24 -14.87 -1.11
C GLU A 88 6.89 -15.09 0.37
N GLU A 89 7.70 -14.57 1.29
CA GLU A 89 7.40 -14.60 2.72
C GLU A 89 6.14 -13.79 3.05
N GLU A 90 6.01 -12.58 2.50
CA GLU A 90 4.84 -11.75 2.69
C GLU A 90 3.57 -12.35 2.08
N VAL A 91 3.69 -13.02 0.94
CA VAL A 91 2.56 -13.77 0.37
C VAL A 91 2.09 -14.86 1.35
N ILE A 92 3.02 -15.61 1.96
CA ILE A 92 2.68 -16.63 2.96
C ILE A 92 2.04 -15.99 4.20
N ASN A 93 2.54 -14.84 4.65
CA ASN A 93 1.98 -14.11 5.79
C ASN A 93 0.54 -13.66 5.49
N LEU A 94 0.29 -13.06 4.33
CA LEU A 94 -1.05 -12.67 3.89
C LEU A 94 -2.02 -13.85 3.79
N GLU A 95 -1.57 -15.02 3.32
CA GLU A 95 -2.41 -16.22 3.29
C GLU A 95 -2.81 -16.68 4.69
N LYS A 96 -1.91 -16.57 5.68
CA LYS A 96 -2.22 -16.89 7.09
C LYS A 96 -3.16 -15.87 7.73
N GLU A 97 -2.90 -14.59 7.53
CA GLU A 97 -3.69 -13.47 8.06
C GLU A 97 -5.12 -13.50 7.54
N THR A 98 -5.29 -13.65 6.22
CA THR A 98 -6.60 -13.62 5.56
C THR A 98 -7.29 -14.98 5.53
N LYS A 99 -6.57 -16.08 5.79
CA LYS A 99 -7.01 -17.46 5.61
C LYS A 99 -7.49 -17.77 4.17
N LEU A 100 -6.97 -17.03 3.20
CA LEU A 100 -7.31 -17.17 1.78
C LEU A 100 -6.04 -17.39 0.95
N PRO A 101 -6.05 -18.27 -0.06
CA PRO A 101 -4.93 -18.39 -0.98
C PRO A 101 -4.67 -17.08 -1.72
N TRP A 102 -3.41 -16.74 -1.97
CA TRP A 102 -3.01 -15.47 -2.59
C TRP A 102 -3.63 -15.30 -3.98
N LYS A 103 -3.81 -16.41 -4.71
CA LYS A 103 -4.48 -16.44 -6.02
C LYS A 103 -5.94 -16.01 -5.96
N ILE A 104 -6.61 -16.22 -4.82
CA ILE A 104 -7.98 -15.76 -4.59
C ILE A 104 -7.97 -14.29 -4.17
N GLN A 105 -7.05 -13.89 -3.31
CA GLN A 105 -6.90 -12.50 -2.88
C GLN A 105 -6.65 -11.59 -4.09
N ALA A 106 -5.71 -11.95 -4.97
CA ALA A 106 -5.33 -11.16 -6.15
C ALA A 106 -6.15 -11.50 -7.40
N LYS A 107 -7.38 -12.02 -7.29
CA LYS A 107 -8.18 -12.50 -8.44
C LYS A 107 -8.43 -11.42 -9.50
N ASP A 108 -8.50 -10.17 -9.06
CA ASP A 108 -8.61 -8.97 -9.89
C ASP A 108 -7.38 -8.73 -10.79
N LEU A 109 -6.22 -9.30 -10.44
CA LEU A 109 -4.95 -9.16 -11.14
C LEU A 109 -4.57 -10.45 -11.91
N LYS A 110 -5.53 -11.32 -12.23
CA LYS A 110 -5.26 -12.65 -12.80
C LYS A 110 -4.60 -12.63 -14.20
N ASP A 111 -4.71 -11.53 -14.93
CA ASP A 111 -4.30 -11.43 -16.34
C ASP A 111 -2.86 -10.92 -16.52
N ILE A 112 -2.13 -10.65 -15.43
CA ILE A 112 -0.71 -10.22 -15.45
C ILE A 112 0.21 -11.34 -14.93
N ASN A 113 1.53 -11.17 -15.16
CA ASN A 113 2.56 -12.09 -14.69
C ASN A 113 2.46 -12.38 -13.18
N GLU A 114 2.67 -13.65 -12.79
CA GLU A 114 2.60 -14.10 -11.40
C GLU A 114 3.51 -13.29 -10.45
N LYS A 115 4.73 -12.94 -10.89
CA LYS A 115 5.68 -12.15 -10.09
C LYS A 115 5.11 -10.76 -9.77
N ALA A 116 4.67 -10.05 -10.82
CA ALA A 116 4.05 -8.73 -10.69
C ALA A 116 2.79 -8.81 -9.82
N ARG A 117 1.97 -9.83 -10.02
CA ARG A 117 0.74 -10.06 -9.26
C ARG A 117 0.98 -10.22 -7.77
N LYS A 118 2.01 -10.97 -7.37
CA LYS A 118 2.40 -11.12 -5.96
C LYS A 118 2.88 -9.82 -5.35
N VAL A 119 3.73 -9.07 -6.05
CA VAL A 119 4.21 -7.76 -5.60
C VAL A 119 3.06 -6.79 -5.42
N GLN A 120 2.18 -6.67 -6.41
CA GLN A 120 1.01 -5.80 -6.35
C GLN A 120 0.04 -6.20 -5.24
N LEU A 121 -0.12 -7.50 -4.96
CA LEU A 121 -0.87 -7.99 -3.80
C LEU A 121 -0.22 -7.55 -2.49
N VAL A 122 1.09 -7.75 -2.32
CA VAL A 122 1.79 -7.35 -1.09
C VAL A 122 1.68 -5.85 -0.86
N ILE A 123 2.03 -5.04 -1.86
CA ILE A 123 2.03 -3.58 -1.76
C ILE A 123 0.64 -3.04 -1.42
N ARG A 124 -0.41 -3.48 -2.13
CA ARG A 124 -1.77 -2.95 -1.87
C ARG A 124 -2.26 -3.29 -0.46
N HIS A 125 -1.90 -4.47 0.06
CA HIS A 125 -2.27 -4.86 1.42
C HIS A 125 -1.50 -4.04 2.43
N ARG A 126 -0.16 -4.06 2.37
CA ARG A 126 0.66 -3.39 3.40
C ARG A 126 0.45 -1.89 3.46
N LEU A 127 0.33 -1.21 2.32
CA LEU A 127 0.01 0.21 2.33
C LEU A 127 -1.39 0.51 2.87
N SER A 128 -2.34 -0.41 2.70
CA SER A 128 -3.69 -0.24 3.26
C SER A 128 -3.74 -0.54 4.75
N ASP A 129 -2.97 -1.52 5.22
CA ASP A 129 -2.80 -1.83 6.65
C ASP A 129 -2.18 -0.62 7.36
N ILE A 130 -1.10 -0.07 6.81
CA ILE A 130 -0.46 1.17 7.27
C ILE A 130 -1.47 2.33 7.28
N ALA A 131 -2.27 2.47 6.22
CA ALA A 131 -3.28 3.52 6.15
C ALA A 131 -4.36 3.37 7.25
N LEU A 132 -4.75 2.13 7.57
CA LEU A 132 -5.73 1.82 8.60
C LEU A 132 -5.17 2.06 10.01
N ASP A 133 -3.92 1.68 10.26
CA ASP A 133 -3.27 1.80 11.57
C ASP A 133 -3.10 3.27 11.97
N MET A 134 -2.79 4.15 11.02
CA MET A 134 -2.62 5.58 11.29
C MET A 134 -3.93 6.35 11.57
N LEU A 135 -5.09 5.71 11.35
CA LEU A 135 -6.40 6.27 11.71
C LEU A 135 -6.80 6.00 13.16
N ASN A 136 -6.11 5.08 13.84
CA ASN A 136 -6.39 4.66 15.22
C ASN A 136 -5.36 5.21 16.20
#